data_AF-A0A7X3PM92-F1
#
_entry.id   AF-A0A7X3PM92-F1
#
_cell.length_a   1.000
_cell.length_b   1.000
_cell.length_c   1.000
_cell.angle_alpha   90.00
_cell.angle_beta   90.00
_cell.angle_gamma   90.00
#
_symmetry.space_group_name_H-M   'P 1'
#
loop_
_entity.id
_entity.type
_entity.pdbx_description
1 polymer ?
#
loop_
_entity_poly.entity_id
_entity_poly.type
_entity_poly.pdbx_seq_one_letter_code
_entity_poly.pdbx_strand_id
1 'polypeptide(L)'
;MPADTVLEAWERRGWLSALLRPAAGLFAGAAAMRRTAYRKGWARSFSAGAPVVIVGNISVGGTGKTPITGWLAQALAEAGCKPAIVSRGYGGRRQNTPVRVTPLSDAGEVGDEPVMLAKQAE
;
A
#
# COMPACT_ATOMS: atom_id res chain seq x y z
N MET A 1 10.25 -12.19 17.67
CA MET A 1 8.97 -11.92 18.34
C MET A 1 7.85 -12.40 17.44
N PRO A 2 6.87 -13.17 17.93
CA PRO A 2 5.71 -13.57 17.14
C PRO A 2 4.95 -12.33 16.66
N ALA A 3 4.48 -12.31 15.42
CA ALA A 3 3.74 -11.18 14.86
C ALA A 3 2.44 -10.88 15.65
N ASP A 4 1.90 -11.93 16.23
CA ASP A 4 0.69 -12.02 17.04
C ASP A 4 0.83 -11.19 18.34
N THR A 5 1.99 -11.20 18.97
CA THR A 5 2.27 -10.41 20.20
C THR A 5 2.25 -8.90 19.93
N VAL A 6 2.66 -8.47 18.73
CA VAL A 6 2.67 -7.05 18.35
C VAL A 6 1.25 -6.54 18.07
N LEU A 7 0.41 -7.36 17.44
CA LEU A 7 -1.00 -7.04 17.22
C LEU A 7 -1.77 -6.94 18.55
N GLU A 8 -1.59 -7.91 19.44
CA GLU A 8 -2.24 -7.87 20.76
C GLU A 8 -1.80 -6.68 21.62
N ALA A 9 -0.50 -6.33 21.56
CA ALA A 9 0.02 -5.15 22.25
C ALA A 9 -0.53 -3.83 21.69
N TRP A 10 -0.85 -3.78 20.39
CA TRP A 10 -1.49 -2.64 19.72
C TRP A 10 -2.95 -2.47 20.17
N GLU A 11 -3.71 -3.56 20.26
CA GLU A 11 -5.12 -3.53 20.68
C GLU A 11 -5.29 -3.20 22.17
N ARG A 12 -4.44 -3.76 23.03
CA ARG A 12 -4.59 -3.62 24.49
C ARG A 12 -4.09 -2.30 25.06
N ARG A 13 -3.35 -1.48 24.29
CA ARG A 13 -2.72 -0.21 24.75
C ARG A 13 -2.02 -0.34 26.12
N GLY A 14 -1.39 -1.49 26.39
CA GLY A 14 -0.78 -1.82 27.68
C GLY A 14 0.55 -1.09 27.94
N TRP A 15 1.28 -1.49 28.97
CA TRP A 15 2.56 -0.90 29.37
C TRP A 15 3.64 -0.94 28.25
N LEU A 16 3.60 -1.96 27.38
CA LEU A 16 4.44 -2.03 26.17
C LEU A 16 4.16 -0.87 25.20
N SER A 17 2.89 -0.49 25.04
CA SER A 17 2.52 0.70 24.24
C SER A 17 3.06 1.98 24.87
N ALA A 18 3.10 2.07 26.20
CA ALA A 18 3.67 3.22 26.91
C ALA A 18 5.19 3.33 26.70
N LEU A 19 5.91 2.20 26.74
CA LEU A 19 7.35 2.15 26.47
C LEU A 19 7.71 2.55 25.03
N LEU A 20 6.83 2.26 24.07
CA LEU A 20 7.02 2.61 22.66
C LEU A 20 6.60 4.06 22.32
N ARG A 21 5.99 4.81 23.23
CA ARG A 21 5.58 6.21 23.02
C ARG A 21 6.70 7.14 22.54
N PRO A 22 7.92 7.15 23.12
CA PRO A 22 8.99 8.02 22.62
C PRO A 22 9.37 7.69 21.16
N ALA A 23 9.47 6.40 20.83
CA ALA A 23 9.71 5.97 19.45
C ALA A 23 8.57 6.37 18.50
N ALA A 24 7.31 6.24 18.96
CA ALA A 24 6.14 6.69 18.21
C ALA A 24 6.14 8.22 18.00
N GLY A 25 6.56 9.00 18.99
CA GLY A 25 6.72 10.45 18.90
C GLY A 25 7.78 10.86 17.87
N LEU A 26 8.93 10.18 17.86
CA LEU A 26 9.97 10.39 16.85
C LEU A 26 9.45 10.07 15.43
N PHE A 27 8.76 8.92 15.27
CA PHE A 27 8.15 8.55 14.01
C PHE A 27 7.09 9.57 13.56
N ALA A 28 6.23 10.04 14.47
CA ALA A 28 5.23 11.05 14.20
C ALA A 28 5.85 12.39 13.77
N GLY A 29 6.92 12.81 14.44
CA GLY A 29 7.70 14.00 14.05
C GLY A 29 8.28 13.87 12.65
N ALA A 30 8.92 12.74 12.34
CA ALA A 30 9.47 12.47 11.01
C ALA A 30 8.37 12.45 9.92
N ALA A 31 7.23 11.80 10.20
CA ALA A 31 6.08 11.77 9.30
C ALA A 31 5.49 13.17 9.07
N ALA A 32 5.37 13.99 10.11
CA ALA A 32 4.88 15.37 10.03
C ALA A 32 5.84 16.27 9.23
N MET A 33 7.15 16.12 9.44
CA MET A 33 8.17 16.82 8.66
C MET A 33 8.09 16.46 7.18
N ARG A 34 8.02 15.16 6.85
CA ARG A 34 7.83 14.66 5.48
C ARG A 34 6.56 15.24 4.86
N ARG A 35 5.42 15.17 5.55
CA ARG A 35 4.14 15.75 5.06
C ARG A 35 4.27 17.24 4.78
N THR A 36 5.00 17.97 5.61
CA THR A 36 5.23 19.41 5.44
C THR A 36 6.13 19.70 4.25
N ALA A 37 7.17 18.90 4.02
CA ALA A 37 8.02 19.03 2.84
C ALA A 37 7.23 18.84 1.52
N TYR A 38 6.32 17.87 1.45
CA TYR A 38 5.44 17.71 0.29
C TYR A 38 4.44 18.86 0.15
N ARG A 39 3.79 19.31 1.24
CA ARG A 39 2.85 20.44 1.20
C ARG A 39 3.48 21.76 0.76
N LYS A 40 4.73 22.00 1.16
CA LYS A 40 5.50 23.20 0.78
C LYS A 40 6.19 23.07 -0.58
N GLY A 41 6.06 21.94 -1.27
CA GLY A 41 6.71 21.69 -2.56
C GLY A 41 8.23 21.48 -2.48
N TRP A 42 8.79 21.29 -1.28
CA TRP A 42 10.22 21.00 -1.10
C TRP A 42 10.60 19.59 -1.55
N ALA A 43 9.64 18.66 -1.48
CA ALA A 43 9.80 17.30 -1.98
C ALA A 43 9.25 17.18 -3.40
N ARG A 44 9.99 16.47 -4.27
CA ARG A 44 9.58 16.22 -5.66
C ARG A 44 8.30 15.39 -5.69
N SER A 45 7.31 15.87 -6.43
CA SER A 45 6.06 15.15 -6.72
C SER A 45 6.02 14.80 -8.20
N PHE A 46 5.49 13.62 -8.52
CA PHE A 46 5.30 13.15 -9.89
C PHE A 46 3.85 13.36 -10.30
N SER A 47 3.63 13.87 -11.52
CA SER A 47 2.31 13.95 -12.15
C SER A 47 2.25 12.95 -13.28
N ALA A 48 1.28 12.05 -13.24
CA ALA A 48 1.16 10.95 -14.20
C ALA A 48 0.53 11.36 -15.56
N GLY A 49 0.08 12.61 -15.71
CA GLY A 49 -0.62 13.07 -16.93
C GLY A 49 -2.00 12.43 -17.14
N ALA A 50 -2.48 11.63 -16.19
CA ALA A 50 -3.78 10.97 -16.18
C ALA A 50 -4.41 11.08 -14.77
N PRO A 51 -5.74 10.92 -14.64
CA PRO A 51 -6.38 10.84 -13.32
C PRO A 51 -5.80 9.68 -12.50
N VAL A 52 -5.37 9.95 -11.27
CA VAL A 52 -4.80 8.95 -10.37
C VAL A 52 -5.68 8.83 -9.13
N VAL A 53 -6.13 7.61 -8.84
CA VAL A 53 -6.82 7.28 -7.58
C VAL A 53 -5.85 6.50 -6.69
N ILE A 54 -5.65 6.97 -5.45
CA ILE A 54 -4.77 6.31 -4.48
C ILE A 54 -5.63 5.54 -3.47
N VAL A 55 -5.51 4.21 -3.46
CA VAL A 55 -6.12 3.35 -2.45
C VAL A 55 -5.07 3.01 -1.39
N GLY A 56 -5.28 3.49 -0.16
CA GLY A 56 -4.34 3.31 0.95
C GLY A 56 -5.05 3.07 2.27
N ASN A 57 -4.27 2.75 3.32
CA ASN A 57 -4.78 2.61 4.68
C ASN A 57 -3.86 3.30 5.68
N ILE A 58 -4.42 3.69 6.83
CA ILE A 58 -3.72 4.33 7.95
C ILE A 58 -3.20 3.34 9.00
N SER A 59 -3.61 2.06 8.91
CA SER A 59 -3.21 0.98 9.83
C SER A 59 -2.38 -0.10 9.13
N VAL A 60 -1.55 -0.77 9.91
CA VAL A 60 -0.78 -1.95 9.48
C VAL A 60 -1.67 -3.19 9.59
N GLY A 61 -1.69 -4.05 8.57
CA GLY A 61 -2.49 -5.28 8.53
C GLY A 61 -3.33 -5.45 7.26
N GLY A 62 -4.06 -6.57 7.19
CA GLY A 62 -4.96 -6.94 6.10
C GLY A 62 -6.23 -6.10 6.11
N THR A 63 -6.15 -4.87 5.60
CA THR A 63 -7.21 -3.86 5.76
C THR A 63 -8.11 -3.74 4.53
N GLY A 64 -8.32 -4.85 3.81
CA GLY A 64 -9.24 -4.90 2.65
C GLY A 64 -8.85 -4.03 1.44
N LYS A 65 -7.63 -3.48 1.39
CA LYS A 65 -7.15 -2.62 0.28
C LYS A 65 -7.22 -3.34 -1.06
N THR A 66 -6.85 -4.61 -1.10
CA THR A 66 -6.77 -5.39 -2.33
C THR A 66 -8.15 -5.66 -2.92
N PRO A 67 -9.15 -6.16 -2.15
CA PRO A 67 -10.53 -6.26 -2.64
C PRO A 67 -11.14 -4.94 -3.14
N ILE A 68 -10.97 -3.84 -2.39
CA ILE A 68 -11.56 -2.56 -2.81
C ILE A 68 -10.87 -1.98 -4.05
N THR A 69 -9.57 -2.25 -4.23
CA THR A 69 -8.83 -1.86 -5.44
C THR A 69 -9.35 -2.60 -6.67
N GLY A 70 -9.56 -3.92 -6.55
CA GLY A 70 -10.13 -4.73 -7.62
C GLY A 70 -11.55 -4.28 -8.00
N TRP A 71 -12.42 -4.11 -6.99
CA TRP A 71 -13.77 -3.61 -7.20
C TRP A 71 -13.79 -2.24 -7.88
N LEU A 72 -12.96 -1.29 -7.43
CA LEU A 72 -12.90 0.04 -8.02
C LEU A 72 -12.44 -0.01 -9.48
N ALA A 73 -11.46 -0.85 -9.80
CA ALA A 73 -11.00 -1.03 -11.17
C ALA A 73 -12.12 -1.61 -12.06
N GLN A 74 -12.86 -2.60 -11.59
CA GLN A 74 -14.01 -3.16 -12.30
C GLN A 74 -15.11 -2.10 -12.51
N ALA A 75 -15.50 -1.37 -11.46
CA ALA A 75 -16.51 -0.32 -11.56
C ALA A 75 -16.13 0.80 -12.54
N LEU A 76 -14.84 1.18 -12.59
CA LEU A 76 -14.34 2.14 -13.57
C LEU A 76 -14.37 1.57 -15.00
N ALA A 77 -14.04 0.29 -15.17
CA ALA A 77 -14.12 -0.37 -16.47
C ALA A 77 -15.57 -0.45 -16.98
N GLU A 78 -16.52 -0.80 -16.11
CA GLU A 78 -17.97 -0.79 -16.40
C GLU A 78 -18.48 0.60 -16.77
N ALA A 79 -17.91 1.65 -16.17
CA ALA A 79 -18.17 3.04 -16.54
C ALA A 79 -17.50 3.49 -17.86
N GLY A 80 -16.87 2.58 -18.61
CA GLY A 80 -16.24 2.85 -19.90
C GLY A 80 -14.81 3.41 -19.82
N CYS A 81 -14.20 3.43 -18.63
CA CYS A 81 -12.79 3.83 -18.48
C CYS A 81 -11.84 2.66 -18.78
N LYS A 82 -10.55 2.97 -18.93
CA LYS A 82 -9.47 1.97 -19.09
C LYS A 82 -8.50 2.04 -17.90
N PRO A 83 -8.90 1.53 -16.72
CA PRO A 83 -8.08 1.64 -15.52
C PRO A 83 -6.82 0.77 -15.62
N ALA A 84 -5.75 1.22 -14.97
CA ALA A 84 -4.54 0.45 -14.76
C ALA A 84 -4.21 0.47 -13.27
N ILE A 85 -3.89 -0.70 -12.71
CA ILE A 85 -3.52 -0.83 -11.30
C ILE A 85 -1.99 -0.84 -11.19
N VAL A 86 -1.45 0.03 -10.34
CA VAL A 86 -0.02 0.04 -10.00
C VAL A 86 0.13 -0.48 -8.58
N SER A 87 0.77 -1.64 -8.43
CA SER A 87 1.10 -2.23 -7.13
C SER A 87 2.61 -2.20 -6.89
N ARG A 88 3.01 -2.26 -5.61
CA ARG A 88 4.41 -2.28 -5.19
C ARG A 88 5.11 -3.63 -5.47
N GLY A 89 4.35 -4.71 -5.63
CA GLY A 89 4.92 -6.06 -5.77
C GLY A 89 5.56 -6.57 -4.48
N TYR A 90 4.91 -6.32 -3.33
CA TYR A 90 5.41 -6.77 -2.03
C TYR A 90 5.60 -8.29 -2.02
N GLY A 91 6.70 -8.77 -1.41
CA GLY A 91 7.06 -10.19 -1.40
C GLY A 91 7.70 -10.71 -2.69
N GLY A 92 7.67 -9.95 -3.79
CA GLY A 92 8.33 -10.31 -5.05
C GLY A 92 9.85 -10.04 -5.04
N ARG A 93 10.60 -10.86 -5.78
CA ARG A 93 12.06 -10.67 -5.98
C ARG A 93 12.39 -9.48 -6.88
N ARG A 94 11.50 -9.10 -7.81
CA ARG A 94 11.71 -7.96 -8.72
C ARG A 94 11.17 -6.68 -8.13
N GLN A 95 12.04 -5.88 -7.52
CA GLN A 95 11.65 -4.63 -6.86
C GLN A 95 12.08 -3.35 -7.60
N ASN A 96 13.01 -3.45 -8.56
CA ASN A 96 13.68 -2.28 -9.16
C ASN A 96 13.26 -1.97 -10.60
N THR A 97 12.33 -2.72 -11.18
CA THR A 97 11.90 -2.50 -12.56
C THR A 97 10.38 -2.64 -12.63
N PRO A 98 9.67 -1.68 -13.26
CA PRO A 98 8.26 -1.84 -13.57
C PRO A 98 8.06 -3.07 -14.47
N VAL A 99 7.18 -3.97 -14.06
CA VAL A 99 6.84 -5.17 -14.83
C VAL A 99 5.32 -5.22 -15.02
N ARG A 100 4.88 -5.55 -16.23
CA ARG A 100 3.48 -5.83 -16.50
C ARG A 100 3.14 -7.20 -15.94
N VAL A 101 2.21 -7.23 -15.00
CA VAL A 101 1.72 -8.47 -14.40
C VAL A 101 0.53 -9.01 -15.21
N THR A 102 0.51 -10.32 -15.40
CA THR A 102 -0.56 -11.08 -16.06
C THR A 102 -1.08 -12.16 -15.11
N PRO A 103 -2.26 -12.76 -15.37
CA PRO A 103 -2.78 -13.88 -14.59
C PRO A 103 -1.82 -15.08 -14.47
N LEU A 104 -0.89 -15.22 -15.43
CA LEU A 104 0.10 -16.30 -15.53
C LEU A 104 1.49 -15.92 -14.95
N SER A 105 1.64 -14.72 -14.41
CA SER A 105 2.92 -14.28 -13.85
C SER A 105 3.29 -15.06 -12.58
N ASP A 106 4.58 -15.29 -12.37
CA ASP A 106 5.11 -15.94 -11.16
C ASP A 106 5.02 -15.00 -9.96
N ALA A 107 4.22 -15.38 -8.95
CA ALA A 107 4.05 -14.63 -7.71
C ALA A 107 5.37 -14.47 -6.92
N GLY A 108 6.32 -15.40 -7.05
CA GLY A 108 7.65 -15.27 -6.44
C GLY A 108 8.48 -14.14 -7.05
N GLU A 109 8.21 -13.77 -8.31
CA GLU A 109 8.90 -12.68 -9.00
C GLU A 109 8.21 -11.35 -8.77
N VAL A 110 6.88 -11.29 -8.91
CA VAL A 110 6.12 -10.02 -8.96
C VAL A 110 5.31 -9.72 -7.70
N GLY A 111 5.24 -10.66 -6.75
CA GLY A 111 4.36 -10.61 -5.59
C GLY A 111 3.03 -11.33 -5.84
N ASP A 112 2.37 -11.74 -4.76
CA ASP A 112 1.10 -12.45 -4.75
C ASP A 112 -0.10 -11.53 -5.04
N GLU A 113 -0.16 -10.35 -4.40
CA GLU A 113 -1.27 -9.39 -4.59
C GLU A 113 -1.44 -8.95 -6.05
N PRO A 114 -0.38 -8.61 -6.83
CA PRO A 114 -0.53 -8.21 -8.22
C PRO A 114 -1.06 -9.33 -9.12
N VAL A 115 -0.63 -10.59 -8.88
CA VAL A 115 -1.11 -11.74 -9.66
C VAL A 115 -2.57 -12.01 -9.35
N MET A 116 -2.97 -11.91 -8.08
CA MET A 116 -4.37 -12.05 -7.67
C MET A 116 -5.27 -10.99 -8.32
N LEU A 117 -4.85 -9.71 -8.31
CA LEU A 117 -5.59 -8.64 -8.98
C LEU A 117 -5.66 -8.84 -10.49
N ALA A 118 -4.58 -9.31 -11.12
CA ALA A 118 -4.57 -9.59 -12.55
C ALA A 118 -5.59 -10.68 -12.93
N LYS A 119 -5.73 -11.72 -12.09
CA LYS A 119 -6.73 -12.80 -12.28
C LYS A 119 -8.17 -12.34 -12.08
N GLN A 120 -8.40 -11.30 -11.27
CA GLN A 120 -9.75 -10.76 -11.00
C GLN A 120 -10.22 -9.75 -12.06
N ALA A 121 -9.29 -9.25 -12.88
CA ALA A 121 -9.56 -8.23 -13.90
C ALA A 121 -9.76 -8.82 -15.31
N GLU A 122 -9.74 -10.15 -15.44
CA GLU A 122 -10.19 -10.90 -16.62
C GLU A 122 -11.72 -10.99 -16.63
#